data_AF-A0A4R5BMU7-F1
#
_entry.id   AF-A0A4R5BMU7-F1
#
_cell.length_a   1.000
_cell.length_b   1.000
_cell.length_c   1.000
_cell.angle_alpha   90.00
_cell.angle_beta   90.00
_cell.angle_gamma   90.00
#
_symmetry.space_group_name_H-M   'P 1'
#
loop_
_entity.id
_entity.type
_entity.pdbx_description
1 polymer ?
#
loop_
_entity_poly.entity_id
_entity_poly.type
_entity_poly.pdbx_seq_one_letter_code
_entity_poly.pdbx_strand_id
1 'polypeptide(L)'
;MAVHAFRDAFCGRSLGHAREGAPTCRSVDRSHLLKLRTGARRRRSYHDAVCVRPARVPGPVGCGAVRVRVTGVVVEDGRVLLLDQDTGGGRSWSLPGGKVEAGETLTDALVREMREETGVEVEVGRLLYVCDHLPADVVHITFEARRVGGVVGEVAGADSRPIRGVTFVPLGELAGLGFGARFAELARAGFPGAGSYMGAKANIGL
;
A
#
# COMPACT_ATOMS: atom_id res chain seq x y z
N MET A 1 36.45 18.22 14.87
CA MET A 1 37.41 18.42 13.75
C MET A 1 38.56 17.44 13.90
N ALA A 2 39.15 17.03 12.76
CA ALA A 2 40.05 15.87 12.52
C ALA A 2 39.26 14.53 12.46
N VAL A 3 38.85 13.95 11.32
CA VAL A 3 39.49 13.61 10.02
C VAL A 3 40.86 12.92 10.12
N HIS A 4 40.84 11.59 9.98
CA HIS A 4 41.88 10.75 9.39
C HIS A 4 41.16 9.52 8.80
N ALA A 5 40.96 9.45 7.48
CA ALA A 5 41.92 9.06 6.43
C ALA A 5 41.93 7.53 6.19
N PHE A 6 41.18 7.18 5.15
CA PHE A 6 41.31 6.09 4.18
C PHE A 6 42.73 5.50 4.05
N ARG A 7 42.83 4.16 3.94
CA ARG A 7 43.76 3.48 3.02
C ARG A 7 43.32 2.04 2.75
N ASP A 8 43.42 1.72 1.46
CA ASP A 8 42.99 0.51 0.78
C ASP A 8 43.76 -0.77 1.15
N ALA A 9 43.08 -1.90 0.98
CA ALA A 9 43.72 -3.13 0.51
C ALA A 9 42.72 -3.95 -0.32
N PHE A 10 42.81 -3.80 -1.64
CA PHE A 10 42.23 -4.70 -2.62
C PHE A 10 43.37 -5.57 -3.16
N CYS A 11 43.38 -6.88 -2.89
CA CYS A 11 44.09 -7.85 -3.72
C CYS A 11 43.65 -9.28 -3.38
N GLY A 12 43.38 -10.09 -4.41
CA GLY A 12 43.44 -11.55 -4.31
C GLY A 12 42.13 -12.28 -4.58
N ARG A 13 41.87 -12.57 -5.86
CA ARG A 13 40.93 -13.61 -6.28
C ARG A 13 41.40 -14.97 -5.74
N SER A 14 40.50 -15.72 -5.11
CA SER A 14 40.49 -17.18 -5.21
C SER A 14 39.08 -17.70 -4.97
N LEU A 15 38.62 -18.51 -5.91
CA LEU A 15 37.37 -19.27 -5.91
C LEU A 15 37.22 -20.07 -4.61
N GLY A 16 36.05 -19.97 -3.98
CA GLY A 16 35.70 -20.77 -2.82
C GLY A 16 34.21 -20.68 -2.57
N HIS A 17 33.46 -21.67 -3.04
CA HIS A 17 32.09 -21.91 -2.60
C HIS A 17 32.09 -22.13 -1.08
N ALA A 18 31.52 -21.21 -0.32
CA ALA A 18 31.16 -21.42 1.08
C ALA A 18 29.72 -20.97 1.27
N ARG A 19 28.85 -21.94 1.52
CA ARG A 19 27.44 -21.73 1.89
C ARG A 19 27.42 -21.16 3.30
N GLU A 20 26.97 -19.92 3.45
CA GLU A 20 26.66 -19.30 4.74
C GLU A 20 25.24 -19.67 5.19
N GLY A 21 25.07 -19.87 6.50
CA GLY A 21 23.74 -19.84 7.13
C GLY A 21 23.32 -21.10 7.90
N ALA A 22 24.20 -21.71 8.71
CA ALA A 22 23.75 -22.59 9.78
C ALA A 22 23.14 -21.74 10.92
N PRO A 23 21.92 -22.02 11.40
CA PRO A 23 21.32 -21.24 12.49
C PRO A 23 22.03 -21.52 13.81
N THR A 24 22.53 -20.46 14.45
CA THR A 24 23.05 -20.52 15.81
C THR A 24 21.89 -20.70 16.78
N CYS A 25 21.76 -21.92 17.32
CA CYS A 25 20.81 -22.23 18.37
C CYS A 25 21.27 -21.56 19.67
N ARG A 26 20.71 -20.39 20.02
CA ARG A 26 20.86 -19.81 21.36
C ARG A 26 20.05 -20.65 22.35
N SER A 27 20.75 -21.36 23.22
CA SER A 27 20.17 -22.00 24.40
C SER A 27 19.63 -20.93 25.34
N VAL A 28 18.31 -20.90 25.55
CA VAL A 28 17.72 -20.14 26.66
C VAL A 28 17.73 -21.05 27.88
N ASP A 29 18.65 -20.80 28.80
CA ASP A 29 18.69 -21.44 30.11
C ASP A 29 17.53 -20.89 30.97
N ARG A 30 16.58 -21.76 31.32
CA ARG A 30 15.57 -21.51 32.35
C ARG A 30 15.76 -22.54 33.45
N SER A 31 16.76 -22.29 34.28
CA SER A 31 16.97 -23.00 35.55
C SER A 31 15.92 -22.56 36.57
N HIS A 32 14.72 -23.14 36.48
CA HIS A 32 13.81 -23.18 37.62
C HIS A 32 14.10 -24.42 38.46
N LEU A 33 14.65 -24.17 39.65
CA LEU A 33 14.88 -25.12 40.73
C LEU A 33 13.55 -25.76 41.17
N LEU A 34 13.41 -27.07 40.97
CA LEU A 34 12.55 -27.89 41.81
C LEU A 34 13.31 -29.13 42.27
N LYS A 35 13.41 -29.27 43.59
CA LYS A 35 14.21 -30.28 44.30
C LYS A 35 13.70 -31.69 43.99
N LEU A 36 14.61 -32.55 43.54
CA LEU A 36 14.39 -33.97 43.31
C LEU A 36 14.14 -34.71 44.65
N ARG A 37 13.07 -35.51 44.70
CA ARG A 37 12.97 -36.68 45.58
C ARG A 37 12.87 -37.93 44.71
N THR A 38 13.94 -38.71 44.75
CA THR A 38 14.02 -40.19 44.61
C THR A 38 13.00 -40.90 43.73
N GLY A 39 13.49 -41.54 42.66
CA GLY A 39 12.76 -42.61 41.97
C GLY A 39 13.16 -42.72 40.51
N ALA A 40 13.98 -43.73 40.20
CA ALA A 40 14.44 -44.06 38.87
C ALA A 40 13.31 -44.07 37.83
N ARG A 41 13.42 -43.25 36.77
CA ARG A 41 12.72 -43.48 35.50
C ARG A 41 13.67 -43.22 34.35
N ARG A 42 13.77 -44.24 33.49
CA ARG A 42 14.58 -44.32 32.27
C ARG A 42 14.47 -43.02 31.46
N ARG A 43 15.61 -42.38 31.18
CA ARG A 43 15.70 -41.38 30.11
C ARG A 43 15.61 -42.12 28.77
N ARG A 44 14.44 -42.09 28.12
CA ARG A 44 14.37 -42.30 26.67
C ARG A 44 14.79 -40.98 26.04
N SER A 45 15.96 -40.97 25.41
CA SER A 45 16.41 -39.88 24.56
C SER A 45 15.60 -39.93 23.27
N TYR A 46 14.63 -39.03 23.11
CA TYR A 46 13.90 -38.85 21.86
C TYR A 46 14.67 -37.80 21.04
N HIS A 47 15.61 -38.25 20.20
CA HIS A 47 16.19 -37.42 19.13
C HIS A 47 15.58 -37.85 17.80
N ASP A 48 14.27 -37.69 17.64
CA ASP A 48 13.67 -37.61 16.31
C ASP A 48 13.91 -36.19 15.81
N ALA A 49 15.03 -35.99 15.12
CA ALA A 49 15.22 -34.83 14.28
C ALA A 49 14.19 -34.91 13.15
N VAL A 50 13.02 -34.31 13.38
CA VAL A 50 12.05 -34.07 12.31
C VAL A 50 12.69 -33.05 11.37
N CYS A 51 13.31 -33.54 10.30
CA CYS A 51 13.61 -32.72 9.14
C CYS A 51 12.28 -32.24 8.55
N VAL A 52 11.77 -31.12 9.05
CA VAL A 52 10.69 -30.40 8.38
C VAL A 52 11.28 -29.92 7.06
N ARG A 53 11.07 -30.69 5.99
CA ARG A 53 11.33 -30.21 4.63
C ARG A 53 10.56 -28.90 4.49
N PRO A 54 11.19 -27.78 4.10
CA PRO A 54 10.43 -26.56 3.83
C PRO A 54 9.34 -26.95 2.83
N ALA A 55 8.09 -26.65 3.16
CA ALA A 55 6.98 -26.87 2.24
C ALA A 55 7.36 -26.20 0.92
N ARG A 56 7.32 -26.97 -0.17
CA ARG A 56 7.49 -26.42 -1.52
C ARG A 56 6.35 -25.41 -1.67
N VAL A 57 6.67 -24.12 -1.62
CA VAL A 57 5.70 -23.08 -1.97
C VAL A 57 5.35 -23.36 -3.43
N PRO A 58 4.08 -23.63 -3.77
CA PRO A 58 3.69 -23.83 -5.16
C PRO A 58 4.15 -22.62 -5.98
N GLY A 59 4.75 -22.87 -7.15
CA GLY A 59 5.03 -21.80 -8.10
C GLY A 59 3.74 -21.06 -8.49
N PRO A 60 3.84 -19.85 -9.04
CA PRO A 60 2.68 -19.00 -9.28
C PRO A 60 1.66 -19.77 -10.13
N VAL A 61 0.50 -20.05 -9.53
CA VAL A 61 -0.67 -20.46 -10.29
C VAL A 61 -1.04 -19.28 -11.17
N GLY A 62 -1.13 -19.51 -12.48
CA GLY A 62 -1.68 -18.55 -13.43
C GLY A 62 -3.16 -18.32 -13.15
N CYS A 63 -3.46 -17.55 -12.12
CA CYS A 63 -4.74 -16.94 -11.84
C CYS A 63 -4.66 -15.51 -12.36
N GLY A 64 -5.70 -15.01 -13.04
CA GLY A 64 -5.74 -13.63 -13.55
C GLY A 64 -5.23 -12.66 -12.49
N ALA A 65 -4.24 -11.83 -12.84
CA ALA A 65 -3.62 -10.94 -11.88
C ALA A 65 -4.64 -9.88 -11.45
N VAL A 66 -5.09 -9.96 -10.19
CA VAL A 66 -5.92 -8.92 -9.58
C VAL A 66 -5.16 -7.60 -9.66
N ARG A 67 -5.78 -6.59 -10.27
CA ARG A 67 -5.20 -5.27 -10.41
C ARG A 67 -5.62 -4.42 -9.24
N VAL A 68 -4.66 -3.79 -8.57
CA VAL A 68 -4.93 -2.89 -7.46
C VAL A 68 -4.88 -1.45 -7.96
N ARG A 69 -5.88 -0.65 -7.58
CA ARG A 69 -5.93 0.78 -7.83
C ARG A 69 -6.10 1.54 -6.52
N VAL A 70 -5.45 2.69 -6.43
CA VAL A 70 -5.59 3.60 -5.30
C VAL A 70 -6.30 4.87 -5.74
N THR A 71 -7.00 5.50 -4.80
CA THR A 71 -7.69 6.78 -5.03
C THR A 71 -7.51 7.66 -3.82
N GLY A 72 -7.09 8.90 -4.05
CA GLY A 72 -6.88 9.91 -3.02
C GLY A 72 -8.08 10.82 -2.88
N VAL A 73 -8.49 11.07 -1.65
CA VAL A 73 -9.53 12.06 -1.33
C VAL A 73 -8.92 13.14 -0.46
N VAL A 74 -8.70 14.31 -1.06
CA VAL A 74 -8.22 15.51 -0.38
C VAL A 74 -9.39 16.48 -0.23
N VAL A 75 -9.77 16.77 1.02
CA VAL A 75 -10.83 17.73 1.34
C VAL A 75 -10.25 18.91 2.10
N GLU A 76 -10.45 20.12 1.56
CA GLU A 76 -10.01 21.39 2.14
C GLU A 76 -11.19 22.37 2.10
N ASP A 77 -11.53 22.99 3.23
CA ASP A 77 -12.58 24.01 3.34
C ASP A 77 -13.92 23.63 2.68
N GLY A 78 -14.33 22.36 2.83
CA GLY A 78 -15.57 21.84 2.24
C GLY A 78 -15.53 21.67 0.72
N ARG A 79 -14.33 21.62 0.14
CA ARG A 79 -14.07 21.34 -1.28
C ARG A 79 -13.21 20.09 -1.42
N VAL A 80 -13.38 19.35 -2.51
CA VAL A 80 -12.58 18.15 -2.81
C VAL A 80 -11.76 18.37 -4.08
N LEU A 81 -10.51 17.88 -4.07
CA LEU A 81 -9.61 17.96 -5.22
C LEU A 81 -10.05 16.99 -6.32
N LEU A 82 -10.32 17.51 -7.51
CA LEU A 82 -10.75 16.74 -8.68
C LEU A 82 -9.88 17.03 -9.90
N LEU A 83 -9.84 16.05 -10.81
CA LEU A 83 -9.22 16.13 -12.12
C LEU A 83 -10.29 16.30 -13.20
N ASP A 84 -10.13 17.33 -14.03
CA ASP A 84 -10.86 17.47 -15.29
C ASP A 84 -10.19 16.60 -16.34
N GLN A 85 -10.72 15.40 -16.56
CA GLN A 85 -10.27 14.49 -17.59
C GLN A 85 -11.45 13.73 -18.19
N ASP A 86 -11.36 13.45 -19.49
CA ASP A 86 -12.36 12.62 -20.16
C ASP A 86 -12.19 11.16 -19.71
N THR A 87 -13.12 10.68 -18.90
CA THR A 87 -13.11 9.31 -18.40
C THR A 87 -13.69 8.29 -19.39
N GLY A 88 -14.16 8.74 -20.56
CA GLY A 88 -14.79 7.91 -21.60
C GLY A 88 -16.25 7.53 -21.32
N GLY A 89 -16.79 7.90 -20.16
CA GLY A 89 -18.17 7.59 -19.71
C GLY A 89 -19.10 8.80 -19.63
N GLY A 90 -18.76 9.92 -20.29
CA GLY A 90 -19.55 11.17 -20.24
C GLY A 90 -19.32 12.03 -18.99
N ARG A 91 -18.41 11.62 -18.11
CA ARG A 91 -18.00 12.37 -16.92
C ARG A 91 -16.61 12.97 -17.15
N SER A 92 -16.53 14.30 -17.12
CA SER A 92 -15.27 15.03 -17.24
C SER A 92 -14.48 15.11 -15.93
N TRP A 93 -15.03 14.65 -14.81
CA TRP A 93 -14.43 14.84 -13.49
C TRP A 93 -14.17 13.53 -12.76
N SER A 94 -12.98 13.40 -12.18
CA SER A 94 -12.58 12.19 -11.44
C SER A 94 -11.73 12.54 -10.23
N LEU A 95 -11.65 11.60 -9.28
CA LEU A 95 -10.71 11.70 -8.18
C LEU A 95 -9.31 11.28 -8.65
N PRO A 96 -8.26 11.90 -8.10
CA PRO A 96 -6.89 11.51 -8.41
C PRO A 96 -6.55 10.12 -7.88
N GLY A 97 -5.68 9.43 -8.61
CA GLY A 97 -5.18 8.11 -8.28
C GLY A 97 -5.16 7.17 -9.48
N GLY A 98 -4.30 6.16 -9.40
CA GLY A 98 -4.06 5.27 -10.51
C GLY A 98 -3.80 3.85 -10.10
N LYS A 99 -2.92 3.20 -10.87
CA LYS A 99 -2.58 1.79 -10.66
C LYS A 99 -1.44 1.71 -9.66
N VAL A 100 -1.48 0.68 -8.83
CA VAL A 100 -0.33 0.32 -8.00
C VAL A 100 0.64 -0.46 -8.88
N GLU A 101 1.90 -0.02 -8.92
CA GLU A 101 2.94 -0.69 -9.70
C GLU A 101 3.58 -1.84 -8.91
N ALA A 102 4.26 -2.74 -9.63
CA ALA A 102 4.89 -3.90 -9.01
C ALA A 102 6.04 -3.46 -8.09
N GLY A 103 6.00 -3.90 -6.83
CA GLY A 103 7.01 -3.55 -5.82
C GLY A 103 6.74 -2.23 -5.08
N GLU A 104 5.66 -1.53 -5.42
CA GLU A 104 5.24 -0.28 -4.77
C GLU A 104 4.26 -0.56 -3.62
N THR A 105 4.32 0.21 -2.53
CA THR A 105 3.29 0.15 -1.49
C THR A 105 2.04 0.93 -1.93
N LEU A 106 0.88 0.67 -1.32
CA LEU A 106 -0.35 1.42 -1.64
C LEU A 106 -0.19 2.93 -1.39
N THR A 107 0.53 3.28 -0.34
CA THR A 107 0.78 4.67 0.04
C THR A 107 1.76 5.34 -0.93
N ASP A 108 2.82 4.64 -1.35
CA ASP A 108 3.78 5.18 -2.31
C ASP A 108 3.10 5.42 -3.67
N ALA A 109 2.29 4.46 -4.12
CA ALA A 109 1.48 4.59 -5.33
C ALA A 109 0.58 5.82 -5.26
N LEU A 110 -0.07 6.03 -4.13
CA LEU A 110 -0.94 7.18 -3.97
C LEU A 110 -0.17 8.49 -4.00
N VAL A 111 0.97 8.58 -3.29
CA VAL A 111 1.80 9.79 -3.28
C VAL A 111 2.32 10.13 -4.67
N ARG A 112 2.78 9.11 -5.42
CA ARG A 112 3.24 9.25 -6.81
C ARG A 112 2.13 9.80 -7.70
N GLU A 113 0.97 9.13 -7.72
CA GLU A 113 -0.18 9.53 -8.56
C GLU A 113 -0.69 10.93 -8.20
N MET A 114 -0.77 11.27 -6.91
CA MET A 114 -1.16 12.62 -6.49
C MET A 114 -0.20 13.69 -7.01
N ARG A 115 1.11 13.43 -6.97
CA ARG A 115 2.12 14.36 -7.49
C ARG A 115 2.06 14.48 -9.01
N GLU A 116 1.98 13.36 -9.72
CA GLU A 116 1.95 13.30 -11.20
C GLU A 116 0.69 13.94 -11.77
N GLU A 117 -0.48 13.60 -11.24
CA GLU A 117 -1.77 14.05 -11.77
C GLU A 117 -2.19 15.43 -11.28
N THR A 118 -1.74 15.86 -10.10
CA THR A 118 -2.27 17.07 -9.45
C THR A 118 -1.22 18.13 -9.14
N GLY A 119 0.07 17.77 -9.13
CA GLY A 119 1.16 18.64 -8.68
C GLY A 119 1.23 18.83 -7.16
N VAL A 120 0.34 18.21 -6.39
CA VAL A 120 0.31 18.36 -4.92
C VAL A 120 1.11 17.27 -4.22
N GLU A 121 1.73 17.63 -3.10
CA GLU A 121 2.36 16.69 -2.18
C GLU A 121 1.37 16.38 -1.06
N VAL A 122 1.22 15.10 -0.73
CA VAL A 122 0.26 14.65 0.28
C VAL A 122 0.87 13.74 1.33
N GLU A 123 0.31 13.79 2.53
CA GLU A 123 0.42 12.74 3.54
C GLU A 123 -0.80 11.83 3.44
N VAL A 124 -0.57 10.51 3.31
CA VAL A 124 -1.66 9.53 3.26
C VAL A 124 -2.20 9.28 4.67
N GLY A 125 -3.50 9.48 4.83
CA GLY A 125 -4.23 9.31 6.07
C GLY A 125 -4.94 7.96 6.16
N ARG A 126 -6.20 8.00 6.61
CA ARG A 126 -7.00 6.80 6.88
C ARG A 126 -7.38 6.09 5.58
N LEU A 127 -7.41 4.76 5.64
CA LEU A 127 -8.14 3.96 4.66
C LEU A 127 -9.63 4.30 4.79
N LEU A 128 -10.25 4.80 3.72
CA LEU A 128 -11.68 5.10 3.71
C LEU A 128 -12.46 3.86 3.35
N TYR A 129 -12.29 3.34 2.13
CA TYR A 129 -13.09 2.22 1.65
C TYR A 129 -12.31 1.31 0.72
N VAL A 130 -12.66 0.02 0.75
CA VAL A 130 -12.22 -0.98 -0.22
C VAL A 130 -13.42 -1.38 -1.07
N CYS A 131 -13.30 -1.25 -2.38
CA CYS A 131 -14.31 -1.64 -3.35
C CYS A 131 -13.73 -2.66 -4.34
N ASP A 132 -14.56 -3.48 -4.95
CA ASP A 132 -14.16 -4.34 -6.05
C ASP A 132 -14.95 -4.04 -7.34
N HIS A 133 -14.35 -4.49 -8.44
CA HIS A 133 -15.02 -4.62 -9.72
C HIS A 133 -14.62 -5.98 -10.28
N LEU A 134 -15.26 -7.02 -9.73
CA LEU A 134 -14.96 -8.43 -10.05
C LEU A 134 -15.00 -8.75 -11.56
N PRO A 135 -15.90 -8.20 -12.40
CA PRO A 135 -15.87 -8.45 -13.84
C PRO A 135 -14.56 -8.04 -14.52
N ALA A 136 -13.75 -7.19 -13.89
CA ALA A 136 -12.47 -6.75 -14.42
C ALA A 136 -11.29 -7.14 -13.51
N ASP A 137 -11.49 -7.96 -12.48
CA ASP A 137 -10.47 -8.33 -11.51
C ASP A 137 -9.73 -7.12 -10.92
N VAL A 138 -10.48 -6.05 -10.57
CA VAL A 138 -9.92 -4.83 -9.99
C VAL A 138 -10.37 -4.67 -8.54
N VAL A 139 -9.42 -4.34 -7.66
CA VAL A 139 -9.70 -3.84 -6.31
C VAL A 139 -9.33 -2.36 -6.24
N HIS A 140 -10.28 -1.52 -5.83
CA HIS A 140 -10.11 -0.10 -5.60
C HIS A 140 -9.98 0.19 -4.11
N ILE A 141 -8.91 0.89 -3.73
CA ILE A 141 -8.61 1.25 -2.35
C ILE A 141 -8.58 2.77 -2.25
N THR A 142 -9.54 3.34 -1.52
CA THR A 142 -9.69 4.79 -1.38
C THR A 142 -9.12 5.24 -0.05
N PHE A 143 -8.21 6.21 -0.07
CA PHE A 143 -7.60 6.79 1.11
C PHE A 143 -8.00 8.26 1.28
N GLU A 144 -8.08 8.69 2.52
CA GLU A 144 -8.02 10.10 2.89
C GLU A 144 -6.58 10.57 2.72
N ALA A 145 -6.39 11.75 2.14
CA ALA A 145 -5.08 12.34 1.97
C ALA A 145 -5.13 13.80 2.41
N ARG A 146 -4.04 14.26 3.03
CA ARG A 146 -3.89 15.65 3.47
C ARG A 146 -2.79 16.29 2.66
N ARG A 147 -3.09 17.41 2.00
CA ARG A 147 -2.05 18.16 1.29
C ARG A 147 -1.05 18.75 2.30
N VAL A 148 0.22 18.57 1.99
CA VAL A 148 1.36 19.11 2.78
C VAL A 148 2.22 20.07 1.97
N GLY A 149 2.08 20.08 0.64
CA GLY A 149 2.87 20.91 -0.26
C GLY A 149 2.40 20.85 -1.70
N GLY A 150 3.26 21.30 -2.61
CA GLY A 150 3.00 21.35 -4.05
C GLY A 150 2.01 22.44 -4.49
N VAL A 151 1.93 22.66 -5.80
CA VAL A 151 1.05 23.66 -6.42
C VAL A 151 0.03 22.92 -7.29
N VAL A 152 -1.25 23.16 -7.03
CA VAL A 152 -2.35 22.53 -7.76
C VAL A 152 -2.24 22.87 -9.25
N GLY A 153 -2.18 21.84 -10.10
CA GLY A 153 -2.11 21.99 -11.56
C GLY A 153 -0.69 22.09 -12.14
N GLU A 154 0.36 22.19 -11.31
CA GLU A 154 1.75 22.04 -11.77
C GLU A 154 2.11 20.55 -11.91
N VAL A 155 1.58 19.92 -12.96
CA VAL A 155 1.68 18.47 -13.18
C VAL A 155 3.05 18.07 -13.74
N ALA A 156 3.68 17.09 -13.08
CA ALA A 156 4.96 16.52 -13.48
C ALA A 156 4.75 15.24 -14.28
N GLY A 157 4.21 15.37 -15.50
CA GLY A 157 4.02 14.26 -16.43
C GLY A 157 2.64 13.60 -16.32
N ALA A 158 1.82 13.76 -17.36
CA ALA A 158 0.54 13.06 -17.48
C ALA A 158 0.74 11.79 -18.31
N ASP A 159 0.65 10.62 -17.70
CA ASP A 159 0.63 9.37 -18.45
C ASP A 159 -0.80 9.02 -18.91
N SER A 160 -0.91 8.59 -20.17
CA SER A 160 -2.08 8.02 -20.86
C SER A 160 -3.37 8.84 -21.04
N ARG A 161 -3.68 9.90 -20.27
CA ARG A 161 -4.85 10.78 -20.52
C ARG A 161 -4.54 12.25 -20.27
N PRO A 162 -4.86 13.17 -21.21
CA PRO A 162 -4.63 14.58 -21.01
C PRO A 162 -5.56 15.12 -19.90
N ILE A 163 -4.98 15.42 -18.74
CA ILE A 163 -5.64 16.16 -17.67
C ILE A 163 -5.81 17.59 -18.17
N ARG A 164 -7.06 18.02 -18.33
CA ARG A 164 -7.43 19.37 -18.79
C ARG A 164 -7.28 20.40 -17.67
N GLY A 165 -7.39 19.96 -16.43
CA GLY A 165 -7.24 20.81 -15.26
C GLY A 165 -7.35 20.05 -13.94
N VAL A 166 -6.93 20.71 -12.87
CA VAL A 166 -6.97 20.21 -11.50
C VAL A 166 -7.57 21.30 -10.64
N THR A 167 -8.63 21.02 -9.88
CA THR A 167 -9.30 22.06 -9.08
C THR A 167 -10.00 21.52 -7.85
N PHE A 168 -10.18 22.38 -6.85
CA PHE A 168 -11.00 22.11 -5.68
C PHE A 168 -12.46 22.49 -5.93
N VAL A 169 -13.33 21.48 -5.96
CA VAL A 169 -14.77 21.66 -6.20
C VAL A 169 -15.53 21.59 -4.88
N PRO A 170 -16.46 22.52 -4.60
CA PRO A 170 -17.34 22.43 -3.43
C PRO A 170 -18.10 21.11 -3.38
N LEU A 171 -18.20 20.49 -2.20
CA LEU A 171 -18.95 19.23 -2.03
C LEU A 171 -20.42 19.36 -2.47
N GLY A 172 -20.98 20.58 -2.44
CA GLY A 172 -22.30 20.96 -2.97
C GLY A 172 -22.49 20.69 -4.46
N GLU A 173 -21.43 20.82 -5.26
CA GLU A 173 -21.51 20.84 -6.73
C GLU A 173 -21.23 19.47 -7.35
N LEU A 174 -20.77 18.49 -6.56
CA LEU A 174 -20.38 17.16 -7.02
C LEU A 174 -21.47 16.42 -7.81
N ALA A 175 -22.74 16.58 -7.42
CA ALA A 175 -23.86 15.96 -8.12
C ALA A 175 -23.98 16.46 -9.57
N GLY A 176 -23.68 17.74 -9.83
CA GLY A 176 -23.68 18.32 -11.18
C GLY A 176 -22.50 17.86 -12.03
N LEU A 177 -21.46 17.27 -11.42
CA LEU A 177 -20.26 16.77 -12.09
C LEU A 177 -20.29 15.24 -12.30
N GLY A 178 -21.44 14.60 -12.11
CA GLY A 178 -21.61 13.16 -12.32
C GLY A 178 -21.12 12.27 -11.17
N PHE A 179 -20.86 12.84 -9.98
CA PHE A 179 -20.69 12.05 -8.76
C PHE A 179 -22.07 11.69 -8.20
N GLY A 180 -22.21 10.49 -7.65
CA GLY A 180 -23.42 10.12 -6.92
C GLY A 180 -23.59 10.97 -5.66
N ALA A 181 -24.82 11.33 -5.31
CA ALA A 181 -25.13 12.10 -4.10
C ALA A 181 -24.49 11.47 -2.84
N ARG A 182 -24.41 10.13 -2.83
CA ARG A 182 -23.78 9.35 -1.78
C ARG A 182 -22.34 9.74 -1.49
N PHE A 183 -21.53 10.02 -2.51
CA PHE A 183 -20.12 10.39 -2.28
C PHE A 183 -20.02 11.73 -1.54
N ALA A 184 -20.83 12.71 -1.94
CA ALA A 184 -20.89 14.02 -1.29
C ALA A 184 -21.38 13.91 0.17
N GLU A 185 -22.37 13.06 0.44
CA GLU A 185 -22.82 12.76 1.80
C GLU A 185 -21.71 12.15 2.65
N LEU A 186 -21.01 11.13 2.13
CA LEU A 186 -19.88 10.51 2.84
C LEU A 186 -18.79 11.52 3.15
N ALA A 187 -18.44 12.39 2.20
CA ALA A 187 -17.44 13.43 2.39
C ALA A 187 -17.85 14.45 3.46
N ARG A 188 -19.10 14.94 3.44
CA ARG A 188 -19.61 15.86 4.47
C ARG A 188 -19.69 15.23 5.85
N ALA A 189 -19.95 13.93 5.92
CA ALA A 189 -20.01 13.18 7.17
C ALA A 189 -18.63 12.73 7.69
N GLY A 190 -17.53 13.09 7.01
CA GLY A 190 -16.17 12.72 7.44
C GLY A 190 -15.83 11.23 7.22
N PHE A 191 -16.47 10.62 6.21
CA PHE A 191 -16.32 9.23 5.80
C PHE A 191 -16.61 8.21 6.92
N PRO A 192 -17.88 8.07 7.33
CA PRO A 192 -18.26 7.10 8.35
C PRO A 192 -17.99 5.66 7.87
N GLY A 193 -17.52 4.81 8.78
CA GLY A 193 -17.14 3.44 8.42
C GLY A 193 -15.81 3.36 7.67
N ALA A 194 -14.94 4.37 7.79
CA ALA A 194 -13.56 4.31 7.31
C ALA A 194 -12.90 2.95 7.67
N GLY A 195 -12.30 2.30 6.68
CA GLY A 195 -11.71 0.97 6.78
C GLY A 195 -12.62 -0.17 6.34
N SER A 196 -13.85 0.14 5.87
CA SER A 196 -14.83 -0.89 5.49
C SER A 196 -14.71 -1.31 4.03
N TYR A 197 -15.09 -2.56 3.78
CA TYR A 197 -15.38 -3.05 2.44
C TYR A 197 -16.80 -2.65 2.03
N MET A 198 -16.94 -2.11 0.82
CA MET A 198 -18.18 -1.51 0.33
C MET A 198 -18.78 -2.24 -0.89
N GLY A 199 -18.15 -3.32 -1.38
CA GLY A 199 -18.59 -3.98 -2.60
C GLY A 199 -18.28 -3.17 -3.85
N ALA A 200 -19.26 -3.03 -4.74
CA ALA A 200 -19.09 -2.26 -5.97
C ALA A 200 -18.81 -0.77 -5.68
N LYS A 201 -17.94 -0.16 -6.49
CA LYS A 201 -17.57 1.26 -6.37
C LYS A 201 -18.77 2.24 -6.41
N ALA A 202 -19.84 1.88 -7.12
CA ALA A 202 -21.08 2.64 -7.16
C ALA A 202 -21.73 2.80 -5.77
N ASN A 203 -21.48 1.90 -4.81
CA ASN A 203 -22.02 1.97 -3.45
C ASN A 203 -21.46 3.14 -2.63
N ILE A 204 -20.31 3.68 -3.04
CA ILE A 204 -19.73 4.91 -2.47
C ILE A 204 -19.98 6.14 -3.35
N GLY A 205 -20.79 6.02 -4.41
CA GLY A 205 -21.16 7.12 -5.31
C GLY A 205 -20.07 7.51 -6.31
N LEU A 206 -19.13 6.60 -6.62
CA LEU A 206 -18.03 6.83 -7.55
C LEU A 206 -18.08 5.96 -8.81
#